data_AF-S8EMQ4-F1
#
_entry.id   AF-S8EMQ4-F1
#
_cell.length_a   1.000
_cell.length_b   1.000
_cell.length_c   1.000
_cell.angle_alpha   90.00
_cell.angle_beta   90.00
_cell.angle_gamma   90.00
#
_symmetry.space_group_name_H-M   'P 1'
#
loop_
_entity.id
_entity.type
_entity.pdbx_description
1 polymer ?
#
loop_
_entity_poly.entity_id
_entity_poly.type
_entity_poly.pdbx_seq_one_letter_code
_entity_poly.pdbx_strand_id
1 'polypeptide(L)'
;MASKSSTQLVDPNTSSKAVEILQTKHGIKREDLWIQIKFTSLGGQDRTKPLPYNPTDPLPAQIPTSLHNLRTSYLDALLLHSPLLRPANTVAAWRMLPVVALQDAGTVHTIGVSNTYDMRVLEQLEQFERETGRAMQVV
;
A
#
# COMPACT_ATOMS: atom_id res chain seq x y z
N MET A 1 -8.66 24.29 -8.31
CA MET A 1 -7.88 23.08 -8.65
C MET A 1 -6.88 22.86 -7.54
N ALA A 2 -7.10 21.89 -6.66
CA ALA A 2 -6.15 21.58 -5.58
C ALA A 2 -5.07 20.63 -6.12
N SER A 3 -3.83 21.09 -6.09
CA SER A 3 -2.65 20.28 -6.43
C SER A 3 -2.48 19.17 -5.38
N LYS A 4 -2.51 17.91 -5.81
CA LYS A 4 -2.22 16.76 -4.94
C LYS A 4 -0.71 16.70 -4.69
N SER A 5 -0.25 17.32 -3.62
CA SER A 5 1.13 17.20 -3.13
C SER A 5 1.32 15.84 -2.46
N SER A 6 2.15 14.97 -3.05
CA SER A 6 2.57 13.71 -2.44
C SER A 6 3.77 13.97 -1.52
N THR A 7 3.52 14.15 -0.22
CA THR A 7 4.58 14.20 0.80
C THR A 7 4.85 12.79 1.32
N GLN A 8 6.05 12.27 1.06
CA GLN A 8 6.49 10.99 1.60
C GLN A 8 6.94 11.19 3.06
N LEU A 9 6.03 10.99 4.02
CA LEU A 9 6.33 11.12 5.44
C LEU A 9 6.95 9.82 5.98
N VAL A 10 8.14 9.95 6.56
CA VAL A 10 9.09 8.84 6.83
C VAL A 10 8.95 8.25 8.24
N ASP A 11 7.99 8.73 9.04
CA ASP A 11 7.73 8.26 10.41
C ASP A 11 6.21 8.05 10.63
N PRO A 12 5.75 6.84 11.00
CA PRO A 12 4.33 6.58 11.23
C PRO A 12 3.70 7.49 12.30
N ASN A 13 4.47 7.94 13.31
CA ASN A 13 3.97 8.87 14.32
C ASN A 13 3.74 10.28 13.74
N THR A 14 4.62 10.72 12.84
CA THR A 14 4.49 12.01 12.16
C THR A 14 3.33 12.01 11.15
N SER A 15 3.19 10.94 10.37
CA SER A 15 2.09 10.77 9.41
C SER A 15 0.72 10.72 10.09
N SER A 16 0.60 9.95 11.18
CA SER A 16 -0.62 9.88 11.99
C SER A 16 -1.06 11.27 12.48
N LYS A 17 -0.10 12.01 13.04
CA LYS A 17 -0.34 13.34 13.58
C LYS A 17 -0.71 14.35 12.51
N ALA A 18 -0.12 14.23 11.31
CA ALA A 18 -0.49 15.08 10.17
C ALA A 18 -1.94 14.84 9.75
N VAL A 19 -2.38 13.59 9.60
CA VAL A 19 -3.77 13.25 9.27
C VAL A 19 -4.73 13.78 10.33
N GLU A 20 -4.42 13.58 11.62
CA GLU A 20 -5.20 14.10 12.73
C GLU A 20 -5.33 15.64 12.67
N ILE A 21 -4.24 16.36 12.41
CA ILE A 21 -4.25 17.83 12.32
C ILE A 21 -5.12 18.31 11.16
N LEU A 22 -4.99 17.69 9.98
CA LEU A 22 -5.79 18.04 8.80
C LEU A 22 -7.29 17.87 9.09
N GLN A 23 -7.67 16.78 9.76
CA GLN A 23 -9.06 16.51 10.11
C GLN A 23 -9.58 17.44 11.21
N THR A 24 -8.86 17.53 12.33
CA THR A 24 -9.36 18.21 13.55
C THR A 24 -9.20 19.72 13.52
N LYS A 25 -8.14 20.24 12.87
CA LYS A 25 -7.85 21.69 12.84
C LYS A 25 -8.23 22.37 11.54
N HIS A 26 -8.22 21.64 10.42
CA HIS A 26 -8.50 22.20 9.11
C HIS A 26 -9.84 21.72 8.52
N GLY A 27 -10.54 20.80 9.19
CA GLY A 27 -11.84 20.29 8.73
C GLY A 27 -11.77 19.51 7.41
N ILE A 28 -10.59 19.06 7.00
CA ILE A 28 -10.41 18.28 5.79
C ILE A 28 -10.97 16.88 6.04
N LYS A 29 -11.91 16.46 5.21
CA LYS A 29 -12.57 15.17 5.39
C LYS A 29 -11.67 14.04 4.91
N ARG A 30 -11.94 12.81 5.36
CA ARG A 30 -11.12 11.66 4.96
C ARG A 30 -11.18 11.44 3.45
N GLU A 31 -12.35 11.62 2.83
CA GLU A 31 -12.58 11.49 1.39
C GLU A 31 -11.89 12.58 0.54
N ASP A 32 -11.42 13.66 1.15
CA ASP A 32 -10.65 14.71 0.48
C ASP A 32 -9.13 14.38 0.43
N LEU A 33 -8.70 13.36 1.18
CA LEU A 33 -7.31 12.92 1.25
C LEU A 33 -7.07 11.70 0.37
N TRP A 34 -5.89 11.65 -0.23
CA TRP A 34 -5.38 10.43 -0.87
C TRP A 34 -4.26 9.83 -0.02
N ILE A 35 -4.54 8.72 0.65
CA ILE A 35 -3.59 8.01 1.51
C ILE A 35 -3.12 6.73 0.81
N GLN A 36 -1.83 6.72 0.47
CA GLN A 36 -1.15 5.58 -0.12
C GLN A 36 -0.03 5.08 0.79
N ILE A 37 0.04 3.77 1.01
CA ILE A 37 1.19 3.15 1.70
C ILE A 37 1.92 2.19 0.78
N LYS A 38 3.20 1.95 1.09
CA LYS A 38 4.04 0.96 0.40
C LYS A 38 4.47 -0.14 1.36
N PHE A 39 4.16 -1.38 1.05
CA PHE A 39 4.70 -2.54 1.76
C PHE A 39 6.08 -2.88 1.22
N THR A 40 7.08 -2.92 2.11
CA THR A 40 8.43 -3.38 1.79
C THR A 40 8.59 -4.77 2.34
N SER A 41 8.93 -5.75 1.51
CA SER A 41 9.18 -7.13 1.97
C SER A 41 10.40 -7.20 2.90
N LEU A 42 10.51 -8.26 3.71
CA LEU A 42 11.65 -8.45 4.62
C LEU A 42 13.02 -8.42 3.90
N GLY A 43 13.08 -8.85 2.64
CA GLY A 43 14.31 -8.79 1.84
C GLY A 43 14.72 -7.37 1.43
N GLY A 44 13.78 -6.42 1.44
CA GLY A 44 14.02 -5.00 1.12
C GLY A 44 14.15 -4.09 2.34
N GLN A 45 14.05 -4.63 3.55
CA GLN A 45 14.17 -3.85 4.79
C GLN A 45 15.63 -3.72 5.24
N ASP A 46 15.98 -2.55 5.77
CA ASP A 46 17.22 -2.37 6.52
C ASP A 46 17.10 -3.09 7.88
N ARG A 47 17.74 -4.26 7.97
CA ARG A 47 17.70 -5.13 9.16
C ARG A 47 18.45 -4.57 10.37
N THR A 48 19.17 -3.46 10.21
CA THR A 48 19.83 -2.78 11.32
C THR A 48 18.88 -1.88 12.11
N LYS A 49 17.66 -1.64 11.59
CA LYS A 49 16.62 -0.83 12.21
C LYS A 49 15.42 -1.68 12.66
N PRO A 50 14.62 -1.19 13.63
CA PRO A 50 13.36 -1.85 13.99
C PRO A 50 12.47 -2.03 12.76
N LEU A 51 11.92 -3.23 12.58
CA LEU A 51 10.96 -3.50 11.51
C LEU A 51 9.62 -2.83 11.84
N PRO A 52 8.92 -2.27 10.84
CA PRO A 52 7.61 -1.64 11.04
C PRO A 52 6.47 -2.64 11.23
N TYR A 53 6.76 -3.94 11.16
CA TYR A 53 5.80 -5.05 11.32
C TYR A 53 6.53 -6.30 11.83
N ASN A 54 5.79 -7.26 12.37
CA ASN A 54 6.33 -8.58 12.69
C ASN A 54 6.56 -9.38 11.38
N PRO A 55 7.80 -9.76 11.04
CA PRO A 55 8.11 -10.40 9.76
C PRO A 55 7.48 -11.79 9.56
N THR A 56 6.97 -12.42 10.63
CA THR A 56 6.26 -13.70 10.54
C THR A 56 4.76 -13.54 10.27
N ASP A 57 4.23 -12.33 10.43
CA ASP A 57 2.80 -12.09 10.26
C ASP A 57 2.45 -12.00 8.78
N PRO A 58 1.33 -12.63 8.34
CA PRO A 58 0.86 -12.45 6.98
C PRO A 58 0.46 -10.98 6.76
N LEU A 59 0.69 -10.47 5.55
CA LEU A 59 0.35 -9.10 5.15
C LEU A 59 -1.03 -8.58 5.66
N PRO A 60 -2.15 -9.34 5.60
CA PRO A 60 -3.45 -8.92 6.15
C PRO A 60 -3.44 -8.56 7.62
N ALA A 61 -2.58 -9.17 8.43
CA ALA A 61 -2.46 -8.83 9.85
C ALA A 61 -1.73 -7.49 10.06
N GLN A 62 -0.96 -7.04 9.07
CA GLN A 62 -0.17 -5.80 9.15
C GLN A 62 -0.95 -4.55 8.69
N ILE A 63 -1.98 -4.73 7.85
CA ILE A 63 -2.82 -3.63 7.34
C ILE A 63 -3.65 -2.96 8.45
N PRO A 64 -4.35 -3.69 9.35
CA PRO A 64 -5.08 -3.08 10.47
C PRO A 64 -4.22 -2.18 11.34
N THR A 65 -2.98 -2.59 11.63
CA THR A 65 -2.03 -1.76 12.39
C THR A 65 -1.69 -0.46 11.66
N SER A 66 -1.50 -0.53 10.34
CA SER A 66 -1.24 0.66 9.52
C SER A 66 -2.43 1.61 9.48
N LEU A 67 -3.65 1.09 9.35
CA LEU A 67 -4.90 1.85 9.38
C LEU A 67 -5.12 2.53 10.73
N HIS A 68 -4.91 1.80 11.82
CA HIS A 68 -4.99 2.32 13.18
C HIS A 68 -3.99 3.47 13.37
N ASN A 69 -2.73 3.28 12.96
CA ASN A 69 -1.72 4.31 13.05
C ASN A 69 -2.09 5.54 12.22
N LEU A 70 -2.62 5.37 11.01
CA LEU A 70 -3.04 6.48 10.15
C LEU A 70 -4.40 7.08 10.51
N ARG A 71 -5.07 6.54 11.54
CA ARG A 71 -6.41 6.96 12.01
C ARG A 71 -7.42 7.01 10.87
N THR A 72 -7.44 5.95 10.07
CA THR A 72 -8.37 5.81 8.95
C THR A 72 -8.93 4.41 8.85
N SER A 73 -10.12 4.27 8.27
CA SER A 73 -10.78 2.99 8.02
C SER A 73 -10.41 2.38 6.67
N TYR A 74 -9.83 3.14 5.74
CA TYR A 74 -9.49 2.66 4.40
C TYR A 74 -8.24 3.34 3.83
N LEU A 75 -7.61 2.67 2.86
CA LEU A 75 -6.52 3.18 2.05
C LEU A 75 -6.97 3.42 0.62
N ASP A 76 -6.53 4.53 0.04
CA ASP A 76 -6.76 4.80 -1.37
C ASP A 76 -5.89 3.91 -2.25
N ALA A 77 -4.65 3.67 -1.81
CA ALA A 77 -3.73 2.75 -2.48
C ALA A 77 -2.81 1.98 -1.53
N LEU A 78 -2.63 0.69 -1.80
CA LEU A 78 -1.63 -0.17 -1.18
C LEU A 78 -0.68 -0.68 -2.27
N LEU A 79 0.58 -0.28 -2.22
CA LEU A 79 1.57 -0.71 -3.20
C LEU A 79 2.60 -1.66 -2.61
N LEU A 80 3.12 -2.59 -3.41
CA LEU A 80 4.45 -3.17 -3.15
C LEU A 80 5.49 -2.08 -3.42
N HIS A 81 6.46 -1.92 -2.52
CA HIS A 81 7.51 -0.92 -2.68
C HIS A 81 8.36 -1.17 -3.93
N SER A 82 8.66 -2.43 -4.20
CA SER A 82 9.34 -2.89 -5.42
C SER A 82 8.82 -4.28 -5.79
N PRO A 83 8.97 -4.72 -7.06
CA PRO A 83 8.75 -6.11 -7.43
C PRO A 83 9.57 -7.05 -6.54
N LEU A 84 9.03 -8.24 -6.28
CA LEU A 84 9.80 -9.31 -5.64
C LEU A 84 10.83 -9.87 -6.63
N LEU A 85 11.87 -10.53 -6.08
CA LEU A 85 13.01 -11.03 -6.85
C LEU A 85 12.63 -11.84 -8.10
N ARG A 86 11.53 -12.61 -8.02
CA ARG A 86 10.96 -13.31 -9.17
C ARG A 86 9.67 -12.61 -9.61
N PRO A 87 9.50 -12.27 -10.90
CA PRO A 87 8.28 -11.63 -11.41
C PRO A 87 6.99 -12.33 -11.01
N ALA A 88 6.96 -13.66 -11.11
CA ALA A 88 5.81 -14.49 -10.70
C ALA A 88 5.45 -14.32 -9.22
N ASN A 89 6.44 -14.09 -8.34
CA ASN A 89 6.19 -13.88 -6.92
C ASN A 89 5.54 -12.51 -6.67
N THR A 90 5.83 -11.50 -7.48
CA THR A 90 5.21 -10.17 -7.36
C THR A 90 3.70 -10.26 -7.55
N VAL A 91 3.25 -11.02 -8.55
CA VAL A 91 1.81 -11.24 -8.77
C VAL A 91 1.24 -12.24 -7.78
N ALA A 92 1.98 -13.29 -7.41
CA ALA A 92 1.56 -14.23 -6.39
C ALA A 92 1.29 -13.55 -5.04
N ALA A 93 2.09 -12.54 -4.66
CA ALA A 93 1.87 -11.76 -3.46
C ALA A 93 0.49 -11.08 -3.43
N TRP A 94 -0.04 -10.67 -4.58
CA TRP A 94 -1.40 -10.14 -4.72
C TRP A 94 -2.46 -11.25 -4.78
N ARG A 95 -2.15 -12.38 -5.43
CA ARG A 95 -3.06 -13.53 -5.56
C ARG A 95 -3.29 -14.31 -4.28
N MET A 96 -2.37 -14.25 -3.30
CA MET A 96 -2.39 -15.12 -2.11
C MET A 96 -3.53 -14.87 -1.10
N LEU A 97 -4.63 -14.25 -1.54
CA LEU A 97 -5.96 -14.15 -0.93
C LEU A 97 -6.30 -12.97 0.01
N PRO A 98 -5.39 -12.24 0.68
CA PRO A 98 -5.84 -11.19 1.60
C PRO A 98 -6.08 -9.84 0.93
N VAL A 99 -5.33 -9.46 -0.10
CA VAL A 99 -5.52 -8.13 -0.70
C VAL A 99 -6.82 -8.05 -1.49
N VAL A 100 -7.19 -9.12 -2.18
CA VAL A 100 -8.49 -9.24 -2.84
C VAL A 100 -9.62 -9.05 -1.82
N ALA A 101 -9.55 -9.75 -0.68
CA ALA A 101 -10.54 -9.59 0.39
C ALA A 101 -10.55 -8.17 0.99
N LEU A 102 -9.39 -7.52 1.10
CA LEU A 102 -9.31 -6.12 1.54
C LEU A 102 -9.92 -5.15 0.53
N GLN A 103 -9.82 -5.42 -0.77
CA GLN A 103 -10.52 -4.65 -1.80
C GLN A 103 -12.03 -4.88 -1.76
N ASP A 104 -12.46 -6.13 -1.63
CA ASP A 104 -13.89 -6.47 -1.57
C ASP A 104 -14.56 -5.91 -0.30
N ALA A 105 -13.82 -5.80 0.79
CA ALA A 105 -14.27 -5.16 2.03
C ALA A 105 -14.24 -3.62 1.98
N GLY A 106 -13.71 -3.01 0.90
CA GLY A 106 -13.53 -1.55 0.80
C GLY A 106 -12.42 -0.98 1.69
N THR A 107 -11.59 -1.83 2.30
CA THR A 107 -10.47 -1.43 3.15
C THR A 107 -9.29 -0.87 2.33
N VAL A 108 -9.14 -1.33 1.08
CA VAL A 108 -8.14 -0.87 0.12
C VAL A 108 -8.82 -0.65 -1.22
N HIS A 109 -8.72 0.53 -1.82
CA HIS A 109 -9.33 0.75 -3.14
C HIS A 109 -8.41 0.32 -4.28
N THR A 110 -7.19 0.84 -4.30
CA THR A 110 -6.20 0.57 -5.35
C THR A 110 -5.08 -0.31 -4.84
N ILE A 111 -4.61 -1.22 -5.70
CA ILE A 111 -3.44 -2.06 -5.44
C ILE A 111 -2.44 -1.88 -6.57
N GLY A 112 -1.16 -2.14 -6.32
CA GLY A 112 -0.16 -1.85 -7.34
C GLY A 112 1.28 -2.09 -6.91
N VAL A 113 2.23 -1.77 -7.76
CA VAL A 113 3.66 -1.93 -7.47
C VAL A 113 4.42 -0.70 -7.90
N SER A 114 5.36 -0.26 -7.05
CA SER A 114 6.26 0.83 -7.37
C SER A 114 7.61 0.29 -7.85
N ASN A 115 8.47 1.15 -8.44
CA ASN A 115 9.82 0.78 -8.87
C ASN A 115 9.86 -0.43 -9.83
N THR A 116 8.91 -0.49 -10.77
CA THR A 116 8.83 -1.59 -11.75
C THR A 116 9.44 -1.16 -13.08
N TYR A 117 10.58 -1.75 -13.42
CA TYR A 117 11.30 -1.46 -14.67
C TYR A 117 11.44 -2.67 -15.60
N ASP A 118 11.09 -3.87 -15.10
CA ASP A 118 11.18 -5.11 -15.86
C ASP A 118 9.86 -5.39 -16.58
N MET A 119 9.91 -5.43 -17.91
CA MET A 119 8.74 -5.71 -18.77
C MET A 119 8.03 -7.01 -18.41
N ARG A 120 8.77 -8.04 -17.96
CA ARG A 120 8.17 -9.33 -17.56
C ARG A 120 7.29 -9.19 -16.33
N VAL A 121 7.56 -8.22 -15.47
CA VAL A 121 6.68 -7.93 -14.32
C VAL A 121 5.41 -7.26 -14.83
N LEU A 122 5.52 -6.31 -15.76
CA LEU A 122 4.37 -5.61 -16.34
C LEU A 122 3.43 -6.58 -17.07
N GLU A 123 3.96 -7.51 -17.87
CA GLU A 123 3.19 -8.57 -18.53
C GLU A 123 2.41 -9.43 -17.52
N GLN A 124 3.04 -9.76 -16.39
CA GLN A 124 2.38 -10.54 -15.34
C GLN A 124 1.27 -9.75 -14.63
N LEU A 125 1.45 -8.44 -14.43
CA LEU A 125 0.41 -7.57 -13.88
C LEU A 125 -0.76 -7.40 -14.83
N GLU A 126 -0.50 -7.21 -16.13
CA GLU A 126 -1.55 -7.15 -17.16
C GLU A 126 -2.34 -8.45 -17.21
N GLN A 127 -1.65 -9.60 -17.18
CA GLN A 127 -2.30 -10.91 -17.13
C GLN A 127 -3.18 -11.07 -15.88
N PHE A 128 -2.71 -10.62 -14.72
CA PHE A 128 -3.50 -10.61 -13.49
C PHE A 128 -4.77 -9.75 -13.62
N GLU A 129 -4.65 -8.55 -14.20
CA GLU A 129 -5.80 -7.68 -14.43
C GLU A 129 -6.81 -8.33 -15.38
N ARG A 130 -6.35 -8.93 -16.48
CA ARG A 130 -7.23 -9.64 -17.44
C ARG A 130 -7.98 -10.80 -16.79
N GLU A 131 -7.34 -11.53 -15.88
CA GLU A 131 -7.95 -12.68 -15.20
C GLU A 131 -8.91 -12.29 -14.07
N THR A 132 -8.61 -11.20 -13.34
CA THR A 132 -9.33 -10.85 -12.11
C THR A 132 -10.25 -9.65 -12.26
N GLY A 133 -10.09 -8.86 -13.33
CA GLY A 133 -10.72 -7.56 -13.52
C GLY A 133 -10.18 -6.46 -12.60
N ARG A 134 -9.08 -6.71 -11.88
CA ARG A 134 -8.52 -5.78 -10.89
C ARG A 134 -7.32 -5.06 -11.46
N ALA A 135 -7.50 -3.77 -11.74
CA ALA A 135 -6.43 -2.92 -12.27
C ALA A 135 -5.29 -2.75 -11.26
N MET A 136 -4.06 -2.80 -11.77
CA MET A 136 -2.84 -2.65 -10.99
C MET A 136 -2.20 -1.29 -11.27
N GLN A 137 -2.03 -0.47 -10.23
CA GLN A 137 -1.29 0.77 -10.34
C GLN A 137 0.22 0.49 -10.46
N VAL A 138 0.90 1.17 -11.37
CA VAL A 138 2.37 1.13 -11.49
C VAL A 138 2.92 2.54 -11.27
N VAL A 139 3.88 2.68 -10.33
CA VAL A 139 4.43 3.99 -9.88
C VAL A 139 5.95 4.05 -9.85
#